data_AF-A6WBQ1-F1
#
_entry.id   AF-A6WBQ1-F1
#
_cell.length_a   1.000
_cell.length_b   1.000
_cell.length_c   1.000
_cell.angle_alpha   90.00
_cell.angle_beta   90.00
_cell.angle_gamma   90.00
#
_symmetry.space_group_name_H-M   'P 1'
#
loop_
_entity.id
_entity.type
_entity.pdbx_description
1 polymer ?
#
loop_
_entity_poly.entity_id
_entity_poly.type
_entity_poly.pdbx_seq_one_letter_code
_entity_poly.pdbx_strand_id
1 'polypeptide(L)'
;MSAASGHPSSRPDLLLLALVGLPVVGAVLTLAVQLYLATWGGVDVDVVWVLSTALFCGWGLLPFVAAMLVGISVYRHWRSAAAVAVLGQLLLVIGTGWLLHDVVASESSTAVLGLIFAPLLQGAAAGVVMAGSVGVARMRRHAARTL
;
A
#
# COMPACT_ATOMS: atom_id res chain seq x y z
N MET A 1 51.07 9.96 -5.96
CA MET A 1 49.84 10.76 -6.05
C MET A 1 48.68 9.78 -6.00
N SER A 2 48.06 9.61 -4.83
CA SER A 2 46.99 8.64 -4.60
C SER A 2 45.65 9.37 -4.75
N ALA A 3 44.86 8.99 -5.76
CA ALA A 3 43.52 9.51 -5.93
C ALA A 3 42.63 8.93 -4.84
N ALA A 4 42.18 9.80 -3.92
CA ALA A 4 41.17 9.46 -2.93
C ALA A 4 39.88 9.07 -3.67
N SER A 5 39.59 7.78 -3.71
CA SER A 5 38.30 7.23 -4.13
C SER A 5 37.26 7.68 -3.12
N GLY A 6 36.65 8.84 -3.35
CA GLY A 6 35.49 9.29 -2.60
C GLY A 6 34.39 8.25 -2.76
N HIS A 7 34.15 7.44 -1.72
CA HIS A 7 32.92 6.69 -1.60
C HIS A 7 31.77 7.71 -1.61
N PRO A 8 30.89 7.72 -2.62
CA PRO A 8 29.68 8.52 -2.52
C PRO A 8 28.93 8.00 -1.30
N SER A 9 28.80 8.84 -0.27
CA SER A 9 27.99 8.52 0.90
C SER A 9 26.61 8.10 0.41
N SER A 10 26.28 6.81 0.54
CA SER A 10 25.00 6.25 0.12
C SER A 10 23.92 6.74 1.07
N ARG A 11 23.50 7.99 0.91
CA ARG A 11 22.34 8.48 1.65
C ARG A 11 21.13 7.67 1.18
N PRO A 12 20.38 7.04 2.09
CA PRO A 12 19.18 6.31 1.72
C PRO A 12 18.21 7.28 1.04
N ASP A 13 17.70 6.90 -0.13
CA ASP A 13 16.67 7.68 -0.81
C ASP A 13 15.36 7.53 -0.01
N LEU A 14 15.09 8.54 0.83
CA LEU A 14 13.93 8.59 1.72
C LEU A 14 12.60 8.42 0.95
N LEU A 15 12.57 8.81 -0.31
CA LEU A 15 11.37 8.77 -1.14
C LEU A 15 11.08 7.34 -1.60
N LEU A 16 12.12 6.62 -2.01
CA LEU A 16 12.03 5.18 -2.27
C LEU A 16 11.67 4.40 -1.00
N LEU A 17 12.26 4.78 0.13
CA LEU A 17 12.00 4.16 1.42
C LEU A 17 10.55 4.36 1.86
N ALA A 18 9.98 5.54 1.65
CA ALA A 18 8.56 5.82 1.89
C ALA A 18 7.65 4.99 0.96
N LEU A 19 7.98 4.89 -0.34
CA LEU A 19 7.17 4.19 -1.34
C LEU A 19 7.05 2.69 -1.10
N VAL A 20 7.99 2.11 -0.38
CA VAL A 20 7.98 0.69 0.03
C VAL A 20 7.47 0.55 1.47
N GLY A 21 7.93 1.41 2.37
CA GLY A 21 7.62 1.35 3.79
C GLY A 21 6.14 1.56 4.10
N LEU A 22 5.48 2.52 3.44
CA LEU A 22 4.06 2.80 3.67
C LEU A 22 3.16 1.60 3.37
N PRO A 23 3.24 0.95 2.19
CA PRO A 23 2.50 -0.27 1.92
C PRO A 23 2.81 -1.41 2.89
N VAL A 24 4.06 -1.56 3.33
CA VAL A 24 4.44 -2.57 4.32
C VAL A 24 3.76 -2.32 5.67
N VAL A 25 3.72 -1.06 6.14
CA VAL A 25 3.02 -0.71 7.38
C VAL A 25 1.53 -1.04 7.28
N GLY A 26 0.89 -0.69 6.16
CA GLY A 26 -0.53 -1.02 5.93
C GLY A 26 -0.79 -2.53 5.87
N ALA A 27 0.10 -3.29 5.22
CA ALA A 27 0.04 -4.75 5.16
C ALA A 27 0.14 -5.38 6.56
N VAL A 28 1.10 -4.94 7.37
CA VAL A 28 1.30 -5.44 8.74
C VAL A 28 0.08 -5.13 9.62
N LEU A 29 -0.45 -3.91 9.55
CA LEU A 29 -1.68 -3.54 10.26
C LEU A 29 -2.87 -4.42 9.86
N THR A 30 -3.03 -4.67 8.55
CA THR A 30 -4.11 -5.51 8.03
C THR A 30 -3.98 -6.95 8.54
N LEU A 31 -2.79 -7.53 8.49
CA LEU A 31 -2.54 -8.87 9.02
C LEU A 31 -2.76 -8.95 10.54
N ALA A 32 -2.34 -7.93 11.29
CA ALA A 32 -2.55 -7.88 12.74
C ALA A 32 -4.04 -7.87 13.10
N VAL A 33 -4.85 -7.09 12.39
CA VAL A 33 -6.30 -7.05 12.59
C VAL A 33 -6.96 -8.37 12.17
N GLN A 34 -6.55 -8.95 11.04
CA GLN A 34 -7.07 -10.26 10.62
C GLN A 34 -6.74 -11.36 11.64
N LEU A 35 -5.51 -11.37 12.16
CA LEU A 35 -5.11 -12.31 13.20
C LEU A 35 -5.93 -12.11 14.48
N TYR A 36 -6.13 -10.86 14.90
CA TYR A 36 -6.99 -10.53 16.03
C TYR A 36 -8.42 -11.06 15.86
N LEU A 37 -9.05 -10.80 14.71
CA LEU A 37 -10.40 -11.29 14.40
C LEU A 37 -10.45 -12.83 14.33
N ALA A 38 -9.39 -13.47 13.83
CA ALA A 38 -9.30 -14.92 13.79
C ALA A 38 -9.31 -15.55 15.20
N THR A 39 -8.75 -14.87 16.22
CA THR A 39 -8.77 -15.36 17.61
C THR A 39 -10.15 -15.31 18.27
N TRP A 40 -11.08 -14.50 17.76
CA TRP A 40 -12.45 -14.42 18.30
C TRP A 40 -13.28 -15.66 18.00
N GLY A 41 -12.92 -16.42 16.97
CA GLY A 41 -13.73 -17.52 16.46
C GLY A 41 -13.80 -18.76 17.34
N GLY A 42 -12.87 -18.93 18.31
CA GLY A 42 -12.83 -20.11 19.18
C GLY A 42 -12.92 -21.45 18.42
N VAL A 43 -12.40 -21.50 17.20
CA VAL A 43 -12.64 -22.58 16.24
C VAL A 43 -11.60 -23.69 16.47
N ASP A 44 -12.05 -24.95 16.46
CA ASP A 44 -11.16 -26.10 16.30
C ASP A 44 -10.36 -25.93 15.00
N VAL A 45 -9.04 -25.77 15.14
CA VAL A 45 -8.16 -25.46 14.00
C VAL A 45 -8.06 -26.67 13.09
N ASP A 46 -8.83 -26.67 12.00
CA ASP A 46 -8.71 -27.65 10.91
C ASP A 46 -7.92 -27.11 9.71
N VAL A 47 -7.55 -28.01 8.79
CA VAL A 47 -6.75 -27.66 7.60
C VAL A 47 -7.49 -26.68 6.69
N VAL A 48 -8.82 -26.78 6.62
CA VAL A 48 -9.66 -25.92 5.76
C VAL A 48 -9.63 -24.49 6.29
N TRP A 49 -9.78 -24.31 7.60
CA TRP A 49 -9.72 -23.03 8.28
C TRP A 49 -8.37 -22.34 8.10
N VAL A 50 -7.27 -23.09 8.23
CA VAL A 50 -5.91 -22.56 7.99
C VAL A 50 -5.74 -22.10 6.54
N LEU A 51 -6.18 -22.90 5.56
CA LEU A 51 -6.09 -22.56 4.14
C LEU A 51 -6.95 -21.35 3.79
N SER A 52 -8.19 -21.28 4.29
CA SER A 52 -9.08 -20.14 4.10
C SER A 52 -8.51 -18.86 4.72
N THR A 53 -7.93 -18.94 5.91
CA THR A 53 -7.28 -17.81 6.58
C THR A 53 -6.05 -17.34 5.78
N ALA A 54 -5.22 -18.27 5.31
CA ALA A 54 -4.06 -17.95 4.47
C ALA A 54 -4.46 -17.29 3.15
N LEU A 55 -5.51 -17.79 2.48
CA LEU A 55 -6.08 -17.18 1.27
C LEU A 55 -6.60 -15.77 1.56
N PHE A 56 -7.30 -15.56 2.67
CA PHE A 56 -7.84 -14.27 3.06
C PHE A 56 -6.75 -13.25 3.42
N CYS A 57 -5.70 -13.69 4.12
CA CYS A 57 -4.49 -12.91 4.35
C CYS A 57 -3.83 -12.52 3.03
N GLY A 58 -3.62 -13.47 2.12
CA GLY A 58 -3.07 -13.22 0.79
C GLY A 58 -3.90 -12.21 0.00
N TRP A 59 -5.23 -12.35 0.02
CA TRP A 59 -6.17 -11.42 -0.61
C TRP A 59 -6.06 -10.00 -0.04
N GLY A 60 -6.00 -9.87 1.29
CA GLY A 60 -5.82 -8.59 1.98
C GLY A 60 -4.47 -7.91 1.70
N LEU A 61 -3.45 -8.66 1.27
CA LEU A 61 -2.13 -8.12 0.95
C LEU A 61 -2.00 -7.58 -0.48
N LEU A 62 -2.81 -8.06 -1.42
CA LEU A 62 -2.75 -7.66 -2.84
C LEU A 62 -2.74 -6.15 -3.09
N PRO A 63 -3.55 -5.32 -2.39
CA PRO A 63 -3.59 -3.89 -2.64
C PRO A 63 -2.29 -3.18 -2.22
N PHE A 64 -1.62 -3.67 -1.18
CA PHE A 64 -0.33 -3.13 -0.74
C PHE A 64 0.78 -3.51 -1.70
N VAL A 65 0.77 -4.75 -2.22
CA VAL A 65 1.68 -5.17 -3.29
C VAL A 65 1.48 -4.29 -4.53
N ALA A 66 0.23 -4.07 -4.94
CA ALA A 66 -0.09 -3.19 -6.06
C ALA A 66 0.40 -1.75 -5.82
N ALA A 67 0.11 -1.19 -4.65
CA ALA A 67 0.54 0.15 -4.26
C ALA A 67 2.08 0.31 -4.26
N MET A 68 2.80 -0.71 -3.78
CA MET A 68 4.26 -0.75 -3.81
C MET A 68 4.80 -0.80 -5.25
N LEU A 69 4.26 -1.69 -6.09
CA LEU A 69 4.67 -1.81 -7.49
C LEU A 69 4.40 -0.52 -8.28
N VAL A 70 3.24 0.11 -8.06
CA VAL A 70 2.89 1.42 -8.63
C VAL A 70 3.89 2.47 -8.17
N GLY A 71 4.18 2.54 -6.86
CA GLY A 71 5.13 3.47 -6.30
C GLY A 71 6.53 3.35 -6.91
N ILE A 72 7.06 2.13 -6.97
CA ILE A 72 8.36 1.84 -7.60
C ILE A 72 8.34 2.21 -9.08
N SER A 73 7.27 1.85 -9.81
CA SER A 73 7.15 2.16 -11.24
C SER A 73 7.13 3.67 -11.50
N VAL A 74 6.36 4.43 -10.73
CA VAL A 74 6.30 5.90 -10.82
C VAL A 74 7.66 6.50 -10.48
N TYR A 75 8.32 6.04 -9.41
CA TYR A 75 9.64 6.54 -9.03
C TYR A 75 10.69 6.32 -10.14
N ARG A 76 10.70 5.15 -10.78
CA ARG A 76 11.65 4.81 -11.85
C ARG A 76 11.42 5.62 -13.14
N HIS A 77 10.17 5.86 -13.53
CA HIS A 77 9.85 6.48 -14.83
C HIS A 77 9.53 7.98 -14.74
N TRP A 78 9.09 8.44 -13.56
CA TRP A 78 8.51 9.77 -13.35
C TRP A 78 8.86 10.30 -11.96
N ARG A 79 10.16 10.44 -11.65
CA ARG A 79 10.65 10.89 -10.33
C ARG A 79 9.96 12.16 -9.81
N SER A 80 9.60 13.09 -10.70
CA SER A 80 8.87 14.33 -10.37
C SER A 80 7.43 14.13 -9.89
N ALA A 81 6.84 12.94 -10.10
CA ALA A 81 5.51 12.55 -9.65
C ALA A 81 5.54 11.56 -8.48
N ALA A 82 6.73 11.16 -8.01
CA ALA A 82 6.85 10.20 -6.92
C ALA A 82 6.23 10.70 -5.61
N ALA A 83 6.24 12.02 -5.35
CA ALA A 83 5.55 12.61 -4.21
C ALA A 83 4.02 12.41 -4.24
N VAL A 84 3.40 12.40 -5.43
CA VAL A 84 1.97 12.12 -5.61
C VAL A 84 1.66 10.66 -5.32
N ALA A 85 2.55 9.75 -5.74
CA ALA A 85 2.43 8.33 -5.40
C ALA A 85 2.55 8.08 -3.88
N VAL A 86 3.47 8.76 -3.19
CA VAL A 86 3.59 8.69 -1.72
C VAL A 86 2.30 9.18 -1.05
N LEU A 87 1.74 10.32 -1.48
CA LEU A 87 0.49 10.84 -0.94
C LEU A 87 -0.67 9.85 -1.15
N GLY A 88 -0.75 9.26 -2.34
CA GLY A 88 -1.76 8.25 -2.64
C GLY A 88 -1.62 6.99 -1.77
N GLN A 89 -0.40 6.52 -1.53
CA GLN A 89 -0.14 5.41 -0.61
C GLN A 89 -0.51 5.78 0.83
N LEU A 90 -0.22 7.01 1.28
CA LEU A 90 -0.60 7.48 2.62
C LEU A 90 -2.13 7.47 2.79
N LEU A 91 -2.87 7.99 1.82
CA LEU A 91 -4.33 7.96 1.82
C LEU A 91 -4.86 6.53 1.85
N LEU A 92 -4.24 5.62 1.09
CA LEU A 92 -4.61 4.21 1.10
C LEU A 92 -4.39 3.57 2.48
N VAL A 93 -3.26 3.82 3.13
CA VAL A 93 -2.96 3.29 4.47
C VAL A 93 -3.93 3.86 5.52
N ILE A 94 -4.16 5.18 5.52
CA ILE A 94 -5.09 5.83 6.46
C ILE A 94 -6.52 5.32 6.25
N GLY A 95 -7.00 5.29 5.00
CA GLY A 95 -8.34 4.80 4.68
C GLY A 95 -8.53 3.33 5.05
N THR A 96 -7.48 2.52 4.88
CA THR A 96 -7.50 1.12 5.33
C THR A 96 -7.55 1.01 6.84
N GLY A 97 -6.73 1.77 7.57
CA GLY A 97 -6.75 1.78 9.03
C GLY A 97 -8.11 2.20 9.59
N TRP A 98 -8.74 3.20 8.98
CA TRP A 98 -10.08 3.65 9.37
C TRP A 98 -11.14 2.56 9.11
N LEU A 99 -11.13 1.93 7.93
CA LEU A 99 -12.04 0.83 7.63
C LEU A 99 -11.86 -0.35 8.58
N LEU A 100 -10.61 -0.72 8.89
CA LEU A 100 -10.31 -1.79 9.85
C LEU A 100 -10.78 -1.43 11.26
N HIS A 101 -10.59 -0.18 11.70
CA HIS A 101 -11.11 0.31 12.98
C HIS A 101 -12.63 0.18 13.04
N ASP A 102 -13.34 0.63 12.00
CA ASP A 102 -14.80 0.55 11.95
C ASP A 102 -15.29 -0.90 11.98
N VAL A 103 -14.58 -1.82 11.34
CA VAL A 103 -14.92 -3.25 11.41
C VAL A 103 -14.72 -3.82 12.81
N VAL A 104 -13.62 -3.49 13.48
CA VAL A 104 -13.35 -3.95 14.85
C VAL A 104 -14.32 -3.33 15.86
N ALA A 105 -14.71 -2.07 15.67
CA ALA A 105 -15.63 -1.36 16.53
C ALA A 105 -17.11 -1.73 16.30
N SER A 106 -17.43 -2.26 15.12
CA SER A 106 -18.79 -2.64 14.74
C SER A 106 -19.11 -4.05 15.19
N GLU A 107 -20.07 -4.23 16.11
CA GLU A 107 -20.64 -5.53 16.47
C GLU A 107 -21.49 -6.16 15.33
N SER A 108 -21.62 -5.48 14.19
CA SER A 108 -22.44 -5.92 13.07
C SER A 108 -21.74 -6.93 12.16
N SER A 109 -22.40 -8.06 11.88
CA SER A 109 -21.96 -9.07 10.91
C SER A 109 -21.78 -8.54 9.48
N THR A 110 -22.44 -7.43 9.12
CA THR A 110 -22.25 -6.77 7.82
C THR A 110 -20.90 -6.08 7.66
N ALA A 111 -20.22 -5.71 8.74
CA ALA A 111 -18.90 -5.11 8.66
C ALA A 111 -17.83 -6.09 8.14
N VAL A 112 -17.99 -7.38 8.46
CA VAL A 112 -17.10 -8.46 7.98
C VAL A 112 -17.23 -8.65 6.47
N LEU A 113 -18.42 -8.48 5.90
CA LEU A 113 -18.60 -8.49 4.43
C LEU A 113 -17.84 -7.34 3.76
N GLY A 114 -17.73 -6.19 4.42
CA GLY A 114 -16.92 -5.06 3.97
C GLY A 114 -15.44 -5.43 3.79
N LEU A 115 -14.89 -6.31 4.63
CA LEU A 115 -13.50 -6.77 4.51
C LEU A 115 -13.24 -7.58 3.23
N ILE A 116 -14.25 -8.24 2.67
CA ILE A 116 -14.10 -9.03 1.43
C ILE A 116 -13.90 -8.09 0.23
N PHE A 117 -14.64 -6.97 0.21
CA PHE A 117 -14.62 -6.00 -0.89
C PHE A 117 -13.57 -4.89 -0.72
N ALA A 118 -13.08 -4.65 0.50
CA ALA A 118 -12.07 -3.62 0.77
C ALA A 118 -10.82 -3.74 -0.12
N PRO A 119 -10.26 -4.94 -0.38
CA PRO A 119 -9.12 -5.09 -1.27
C PRO A 119 -9.38 -4.65 -2.72
N LEU A 120 -10.61 -4.82 -3.22
CA LEU A 120 -10.98 -4.36 -4.57
C LEU A 120 -11.02 -2.83 -4.64
N LEU A 121 -11.59 -2.18 -3.62
CA LEU A 121 -11.63 -0.72 -3.53
C LEU A 121 -10.23 -0.13 -3.36
N GLN A 122 -9.39 -0.76 -2.54
CA GLN A 122 -7.99 -0.36 -2.36
C GLN A 122 -7.19 -0.54 -3.66
N GLY A 123 -7.42 -1.63 -4.41
CA GLY A 123 -6.83 -1.84 -5.73
C GLY A 123 -7.27 -0.77 -6.74
N ALA A 124 -8.56 -0.43 -6.77
CA ALA A 124 -9.08 0.65 -7.60
C ALA A 124 -8.45 2.00 -7.23
N ALA A 125 -8.33 2.30 -5.93
CA ALA A 125 -7.66 3.50 -5.44
C ALA A 125 -6.19 3.57 -5.87
N ALA A 126 -5.45 2.46 -5.79
CA ALA A 126 -4.07 2.39 -6.28
C ALA A 126 -3.97 2.68 -7.79
N GLY A 127 -4.94 2.20 -8.60
CA GLY A 127 -5.05 2.51 -10.02
C GLY A 127 -5.29 4.01 -10.28
N VAL A 128 -6.17 4.63 -9.51
CA VAL A 128 -6.42 6.09 -9.57
C VAL A 128 -5.16 6.89 -9.22
N VAL A 129 -4.43 6.48 -8.18
CA VAL A 129 -3.16 7.11 -7.79
C VAL A 129 -2.12 7.00 -8.91
N MET A 130 -2.04 5.85 -9.58
CA MET A 130 -1.16 5.66 -10.73
C MET A 130 -1.53 6.61 -11.88
N ALA A 131 -2.82 6.65 -12.25
CA ALA A 131 -3.31 7.51 -13.32
C ALA A 131 -3.08 9.00 -13.01
N GLY A 132 -3.35 9.43 -11.77
CA GLY A 132 -3.10 10.78 -11.29
C GLY A 132 -1.61 11.15 -11.32
N SER A 133 -0.74 10.24 -10.87
CA SER A 133 0.72 10.44 -10.90
C SER A 133 1.22 10.64 -12.33
N VAL A 134 0.76 9.81 -13.28
CA VAL A 134 1.10 9.95 -14.71
C VAL A 134 0.55 11.24 -15.30
N GLY A 135 -0.68 11.63 -14.95
CA GLY A 135 -1.31 12.87 -15.38
C GLY A 135 -0.51 14.11 -14.96
N VAL A 136 -0.16 14.20 -13.68
CA VAL A 136 0.68 15.29 -13.14
C VAL A 136 2.03 15.33 -13.84
N ALA A 137 2.65 14.17 -14.08
CA ALA A 137 3.94 14.10 -14.73
C ALA A 137 3.88 14.59 -16.19
N ARG A 138 2.80 14.25 -16.92
CA ARG A 138 2.55 14.76 -18.28
C ARG A 138 2.33 16.27 -18.31
N MET A 139 1.52 16.81 -17.39
CA MET A 139 1.27 18.25 -17.30
C MET A 139 2.56 19.03 -17.03
N ARG A 140 3.41 18.55 -16.11
CA ARG A 140 4.72 19.17 -15.82
C ARG A 140 5.66 19.17 -17.02
N ARG A 141 5.70 18.07 -17.79
CA ARG A 141 6.50 18.02 -19.04
C ARG A 141 5.97 18.96 -20.11
N HIS A 142 4.66 19.18 -20.17
CA HIS A 142 4.07 20.11 -21.14
C HIS A 142 4.38 21.57 -20.76
N ALA A 143 4.20 21.94 -19.48
CA ALA A 143 4.51 23.27 -18.97
C ALA A 143 5.99 23.65 -19.15
N ALA A 144 6.91 22.68 -19.01
CA ALA A 144 8.34 22.90 -19.23
C ALA A 144 8.75 23.08 -20.70
N ARG A 145 7.86 22.78 -21.67
CA ARG A 145 8.13 23.00 -23.11
C ARG A 145 7.58 24.33 -23.63
N THR A 146 6.70 24.96 -22.87
CA THR A 146 6.08 26.26 -23.20
C THR A 146 6.81 27.44 -22.58
N LEU A 147 7.82 27.19 -21.72
CA LEU A 147 8.74 28.16 -21.15
C LEU A 147 10.08 28.07 -21.87
#